data_AF-A0A1C5H9Q7-F1
#
_entry.id   AF-A0A1C5H9Q7-F1
#
_cell.length_a   1.000
_cell.length_b   1.000
_cell.length_c   1.000
_cell.angle_alpha   90.00
_cell.angle_beta   90.00
_cell.angle_gamma   90.00
#
_symmetry.space_group_name_H-M   'P 1'
#
loop_
_entity.id
_entity.type
_entity.pdbx_description
1 polymer ?
#
loop_
_entity_poly.entity_id
_entity_poly.type
_entity_poly.pdbx_seq_one_letter_code
_entity_poly.pdbx_strand_id
1 'polypeptide(L)'
;MRWLHLHSVITCDHDGRVTNRASQRWVTVTGVPVLVDDDPEGRRIVACPNYGPTVKPCAKTLPVRVGYSDWLRVDGRRIVLSHLDGLTDGTPPALVHHTVRDPRQNLVEADR
;
A
#
# COMPACT_ATOMS: atom_id res chain seq x y z
N MET A 1 5.07 -11.22 -9.04
CA MET A 1 4.57 -10.29 -7.97
C MET A 1 3.10 -10.01 -8.20
N ARG A 2 2.25 -10.16 -7.18
CA ARG A 2 0.80 -10.00 -7.33
C ARG A 2 0.40 -8.55 -7.49
N TRP A 3 -0.54 -8.27 -8.39
CA TRP A 3 -1.16 -6.95 -8.47
C TRP A 3 -1.97 -6.67 -7.21
N LEU A 4 -1.88 -5.44 -6.69
CA LEU A 4 -2.71 -4.99 -5.59
C LEU A 4 -3.98 -4.34 -6.11
N HIS A 5 -5.05 -4.54 -5.36
CA HIS A 5 -6.35 -3.94 -5.61
C HIS A 5 -6.90 -3.35 -4.31
N LEU A 6 -8.03 -2.65 -4.39
CA LEU A 6 -8.60 -1.88 -3.29
C LEU A 6 -8.72 -2.67 -1.96
N HIS A 7 -9.00 -3.97 -2.03
CA HIS A 7 -9.18 -4.81 -0.84
C HIS A 7 -7.89 -5.40 -0.28
N SER A 8 -6.75 -5.29 -0.97
CA SER A 8 -5.45 -5.76 -0.48
C SER A 8 -5.16 -5.21 0.93
N VAL A 9 -4.54 -6.03 1.75
CA VAL A 9 -4.20 -5.73 3.14
C VAL A 9 -2.80 -5.15 3.16
N ILE A 10 -2.71 -3.83 3.37
CA ILE A 10 -1.46 -3.13 3.61
C ILE A 10 -1.46 -2.72 5.09
N THR A 11 -0.34 -2.96 5.78
CA THR A 11 -0.18 -2.63 7.20
C THR A 11 1.11 -1.87 7.41
N CYS A 12 1.20 -1.07 8.47
CA CYS A 12 2.50 -0.69 9.00
C CYS A 12 3.18 -1.88 9.69
N ASP A 13 4.45 -1.74 10.03
CA ASP A 13 5.21 -2.77 10.77
C ASP A 13 4.58 -3.18 12.11
N HIS A 14 3.71 -2.33 12.65
CA HIS A 14 2.98 -2.56 13.90
C HIS A 14 1.57 -3.14 13.68
N ASP A 15 1.25 -3.64 12.49
CA ASP A 15 -0.07 -4.19 12.11
C ASP A 15 -1.24 -3.16 12.04
N GLY A 16 -0.95 -1.86 12.15
CA GLY A 16 -1.93 -0.81 11.85
C GLY A 16 -2.33 -0.85 10.37
N ARG A 17 -3.63 -0.79 10.07
CA ARG A 17 -4.16 -1.03 8.71
C ARG A 17 -4.23 0.25 7.87
N VAL A 18 -3.70 0.20 6.65
CA VAL A 18 -3.85 1.27 5.65
C VAL A 18 -5.27 1.24 5.08
N THR A 19 -5.87 2.42 4.93
CA THR A 19 -7.14 2.61 4.22
C THR A 19 -6.88 2.94 2.75
N ASN A 20 -6.89 1.90 1.92
CA ASN A 20 -6.65 2.02 0.48
C ASN A 20 -7.70 2.88 -0.20
N ARG A 21 -7.29 3.55 -1.28
CA ARG A 21 -8.19 4.26 -2.21
C ARG A 21 -7.66 4.09 -3.61
N ALA A 22 -8.46 3.48 -4.49
CA ALA A 22 -8.15 3.43 -5.91
C ALA A 22 -8.51 4.76 -6.58
N SER A 23 -7.60 5.35 -7.35
CA SER A 23 -7.86 6.53 -8.17
C SER A 23 -8.61 6.19 -9.45
N GLN A 24 -8.47 4.96 -9.95
CA GLN A 24 -9.19 4.41 -11.09
C GLN A 24 -10.19 3.31 -10.66
N ARG A 25 -11.17 3.00 -11.51
CA ARG A 25 -12.22 2.00 -11.21
C ARG A 25 -12.54 1.01 -12.35
N TRP A 26 -11.90 1.12 -13.50
CA TRP A 26 -12.29 0.37 -14.70
C TRP A 26 -11.45 -0.89 -14.91
N VAL A 27 -10.17 -0.88 -14.52
CA VAL A 27 -9.35 -2.09 -14.42
C VAL A 27 -9.60 -2.73 -13.08
N THR A 28 -10.11 -3.96 -13.10
CA THR A 28 -10.45 -4.71 -11.90
C THR A 28 -9.84 -6.12 -11.93
N VAL A 29 -9.57 -6.65 -10.74
CA VAL A 29 -9.35 -8.09 -10.52
C VAL A 29 -10.53 -8.58 -9.71
N THR A 30 -11.25 -9.58 -10.21
CA THR A 30 -12.47 -10.13 -9.58
C THR A 30 -13.51 -9.06 -9.20
N GLY A 31 -13.63 -8.00 -10.01
CA GLY A 31 -14.54 -6.89 -9.76
C GLY A 31 -14.05 -5.85 -8.76
N VAL A 32 -12.82 -5.98 -8.23
CA VAL A 32 -12.20 -5.01 -7.32
C VAL A 32 -11.19 -4.13 -8.06
N PRO A 33 -11.29 -2.79 -7.97
CA PRO A 33 -10.37 -1.89 -8.66
C PRO A 33 -8.90 -2.10 -8.29
N VAL A 34 -8.04 -2.23 -9.29
CA VAL A 34 -6.58 -2.29 -9.16
C VAL A 34 -6.02 -0.97 -8.62
N LEU A 35 -4.99 -1.04 -7.78
CA LEU A 35 -4.27 0.15 -7.32
C LEU A 35 -3.18 0.53 -8.32
N VAL A 36 -3.01 1.82 -8.54
CA VAL A 36 -1.94 2.39 -9.37
C VAL A 36 -1.05 3.33 -8.54
N ASP A 37 0.04 3.84 -9.11
CA ASP A 37 0.92 4.78 -8.43
C ASP A 37 0.18 5.99 -7.84
N ASP A 38 0.71 6.48 -6.73
CA ASP A 38 0.12 7.45 -5.78
C ASP A 38 -1.06 6.93 -4.92
N ASP A 39 -1.76 5.86 -5.32
CA ASP A 39 -2.89 5.32 -4.54
C ASP A 39 -2.49 4.91 -3.10
N PRO A 40 -1.32 4.28 -2.86
CA PRO A 40 -0.89 3.91 -1.51
C PRO A 40 -0.31 5.06 -0.68
N GLU A 41 -0.10 6.24 -1.26
CA GLU A 41 0.61 7.35 -0.62
C GLU A 41 -0.33 8.31 0.14
N GLY A 42 0.11 8.82 1.29
CA GLY A 42 -0.67 9.72 2.13
C GLY A 42 -1.96 9.10 2.70
N ARG A 43 -2.09 7.77 2.65
CA ARG A 43 -3.28 7.03 3.12
C ARG A 43 -3.31 6.99 4.63
N ARG A 44 -4.50 7.09 5.21
CA ARG A 44 -4.69 6.97 6.66
C ARG A 44 -4.38 5.54 7.11
N ILE A 45 -3.66 5.44 8.22
CA ILE A 45 -3.42 4.19 8.95
C ILE A 45 -4.32 4.19 10.18
N VAL A 46 -5.02 3.08 10.43
CA VAL A 46 -5.93 2.91 11.57
C VAL A 46 -5.47 1.76 12.46
N ALA A 47 -5.84 1.81 13.74
CA ALA A 47 -5.56 0.77 14.72
C ALA A 47 -4.07 0.39 14.86
N CYS A 48 -3.14 1.34 14.68
CA CYS A 48 -1.73 1.13 15.03
C CYS A 48 -1.60 1.03 16.57
N PRO A 49 -1.09 -0.09 17.11
CA PRO A 49 -0.96 -0.31 18.55
C PRO A 49 0.28 0.37 19.15
N ASN A 50 1.19 0.89 18.33
CA ASN A 50 2.41 1.55 18.79
C ASN A 50 2.13 3.01 19.18
N TYR A 51 1.60 3.24 20.39
CA TYR A 51 1.30 4.57 20.92
C TYR A 51 1.78 4.72 22.36
N GLY A 52 2.09 5.96 22.76
CA GLY A 52 2.54 6.28 24.11
C GLY A 52 2.91 7.75 24.25
N PRO A 53 3.29 8.22 25.46
CA PRO A 53 3.56 9.64 25.72
C PRO A 53 4.63 10.27 24.82
N THR A 54 5.59 9.46 24.35
CA THR A 54 6.70 9.86 23.47
C THR A 54 6.67 9.14 22.12
N VAL A 55 5.62 8.36 21.85
CA VAL A 55 5.50 7.52 20.66
C VAL A 55 4.34 8.00 19.82
N LYS A 56 4.65 8.53 18.63
CA LYS A 56 3.65 8.87 17.64
C LYS A 56 3.23 7.58 16.90
N PRO A 57 1.94 7.18 16.96
CA PRO A 57 1.46 6.06 16.17
C PRO A 57 1.50 6.37 14.68
N CYS A 58 1.63 5.32 13.86
CA CYS A 58 1.47 5.43 12.42
C CYS A 58 0.06 5.95 12.10
N ALA A 59 -0.02 7.14 11.51
CA ALA A 59 -1.28 7.79 11.15
C ALA A 59 -1.42 7.91 9.62
N LYS A 60 -0.31 8.00 8.89
CA LYS A 60 -0.29 8.11 7.42
C LYS A 60 0.86 7.31 6.80
N THR A 61 0.62 6.80 5.59
CA THR A 61 1.68 6.37 4.69
C THR A 61 2.41 7.58 4.11
N LEU A 62 3.70 7.42 3.87
CA LEU A 62 4.58 8.37 3.19
C LEU A 62 4.85 7.84 1.76
N PRO A 63 5.66 8.56 0.94
CA PRO A 63 5.96 8.10 -0.41
C PRO A 63 6.49 6.66 -0.47
N VAL A 64 6.05 5.94 -1.50
CA VAL A 64 6.45 4.56 -1.75
C VAL A 64 7.89 4.54 -2.25
N ARG A 65 8.69 3.59 -1.76
CA ARG A 65 10.09 3.40 -2.15
C ARG A 65 10.22 2.38 -3.27
N VAL A 66 9.51 1.26 -3.16
CA VAL A 66 9.43 0.20 -4.18
C VAL A 66 8.02 -0.40 -4.19
N GLY A 67 7.65 -1.09 -5.27
CA GLY A 67 6.31 -1.68 -5.39
C GLY A 67 5.50 -1.21 -6.58
N TYR A 68 6.03 -0.33 -7.42
CA TYR A 68 5.39 0.04 -8.67
C TYR A 68 5.98 -0.79 -9.81
N SER A 69 5.14 -1.22 -10.76
CA SER A 69 5.61 -1.95 -11.95
C SER A 69 6.45 -1.05 -12.86
N ASP A 70 7.53 -1.60 -13.38
CA ASP A 70 8.42 -0.92 -14.33
C ASP A 70 7.80 -0.88 -15.76
N TRP A 71 6.97 -1.89 -16.10
CA TRP A 71 6.40 -2.04 -17.44
C TRP A 71 4.88 -1.83 -17.51
N LEU A 72 4.12 -2.42 -16.59
CA LEU A 72 2.66 -2.44 -16.69
C LEU A 72 2.03 -1.15 -16.16
N ARG A 73 1.13 -0.59 -16.97
CA ARG A 73 0.45 0.68 -16.68
C ARG A 73 -1.03 0.60 -16.98
N VAL A 74 -1.81 1.35 -16.21
CA VAL A 74 -3.23 1.64 -16.44
C VAL A 74 -3.34 3.15 -16.63
N ASP A 75 -3.79 3.61 -17.80
CA ASP A 75 -3.85 5.04 -18.14
C ASP A 75 -2.52 5.78 -17.91
N GLY A 76 -1.41 5.13 -18.25
CA GLY A 76 -0.07 5.68 -18.06
C GLY A 76 0.47 5.61 -16.62
N ARG A 77 -0.35 5.19 -15.64
CA ARG A 77 0.03 5.03 -14.23
C ARG A 77 0.52 3.62 -13.93
N ARG A 78 1.62 3.48 -13.19
CA ARG A 78 2.21 2.16 -12.90
C ARG A 78 1.33 1.39 -11.93
N ILE A 79 1.23 0.07 -12.14
CA ILE A 79 0.44 -0.79 -11.25
C ILE A 79 1.18 -1.02 -9.94
N VAL A 80 0.45 -1.09 -8.82
CA VAL A 80 1.03 -1.45 -7.51
C VAL A 80 1.14 -2.97 -7.36
N LEU A 81 2.31 -3.44 -6.94
CA LEU A 81 2.70 -4.83 -6.84
C LEU A 81 2.92 -5.25 -5.38
N SER A 82 2.86 -6.55 -5.12
CA SER A 82 2.93 -7.14 -3.77
C SER A 82 4.24 -6.97 -3.01
N HIS A 83 5.29 -6.46 -3.66
CA HIS A 83 6.55 -6.09 -3.02
C HIS A 83 6.57 -4.62 -2.56
N LEU A 84 5.40 -3.97 -2.49
CA LEU A 84 5.23 -2.62 -1.98
C LEU A 84 5.92 -2.44 -0.63
N ASP A 85 6.79 -1.44 -0.59
CA ASP A 85 7.44 -0.93 0.61
C ASP A 85 7.49 0.59 0.52
N GLY A 86 7.00 1.25 1.56
CA GLY A 86 7.15 2.67 1.75
C GLY A 86 7.18 3.01 3.24
N LEU A 87 7.46 4.26 3.57
CA LEU A 87 7.53 4.67 4.98
C LEU A 87 6.16 5.03 5.56
N THR A 88 6.10 5.19 6.88
CA THR A 88 5.00 5.79 7.61
C THR A 88 5.49 7.02 8.39
N ASP A 89 4.54 7.79 8.90
CA ASP A 89 4.83 8.97 9.73
C ASP A 89 4.97 8.66 11.24
N GLY A 90 5.07 7.38 11.61
CA GLY A 90 5.19 6.92 13.00
C GLY A 90 6.61 7.05 13.57
N THR A 91 6.74 6.91 14.89
CA THR A 91 8.03 6.90 15.61
C THR A 91 8.64 5.49 15.62
N PRO A 92 9.96 5.34 15.37
CA PRO A 92 10.92 6.39 15.00
C PRO A 92 10.75 6.89 13.56
N PRO A 93 10.95 8.19 13.29
CA PRO A 93 10.85 8.73 11.94
C PRO A 93 11.79 8.01 10.96
N ALA A 94 11.30 7.79 9.74
CA ALA A 94 12.04 7.16 8.64
C ALA A 94 12.47 5.70 8.84
N LEU A 95 12.02 5.03 9.91
CA LEU A 95 12.32 3.62 10.20
C LEU A 95 11.11 2.69 10.17
N VAL A 96 9.89 3.23 10.20
CA VAL A 96 8.66 2.41 10.24
C VAL A 96 8.04 2.35 8.85
N HIS A 97 7.91 1.14 8.32
CA HIS A 97 7.45 0.85 6.98
C HIS A 97 5.94 0.54 6.93
N HIS A 98 5.38 0.59 5.73
CA HIS A 98 4.13 -0.06 5.37
C HIS A 98 4.37 -1.04 4.23
N THR A 99 3.86 -2.25 4.38
CA THR A 99 4.09 -3.37 3.45
C THR A 99 2.80 -4.14 3.21
N VAL A 100 2.80 -4.99 2.18
CA VAL A 100 1.65 -5.85 1.86
C VAL A 100 1.64 -7.06 2.77
N ARG A 101 0.59 -7.17 3.60
CA ARG A 101 0.33 -8.33 4.42
C ARG A 101 -0.42 -9.42 3.65
N ASP A 102 -1.34 -9.04 2.77
CA ASP A 102 -2.12 -9.97 1.95
C ASP A 102 -2.66 -9.27 0.69
N PRO A 103 -2.25 -9.68 -0.53
CA PRO A 103 -2.74 -9.10 -1.78
C PRO A 103 -4.24 -9.28 -2.02
N ARG A 104 -4.90 -10.25 -1.37
CA ARG A 104 -6.34 -10.59 -1.50
C ARG A 104 -6.78 -11.09 -2.87
N GLN A 105 -5.84 -11.43 -3.75
CA GLN A 105 -6.05 -12.15 -5.01
C GLN A 105 -4.83 -12.99 -5.36
N ASN A 106 -5.02 -14.06 -6.16
CA ASN A 106 -3.97 -14.99 -6.59
C ASN A 106 -4.00 -15.29 -8.11
N LEU A 107 -4.59 -14.41 -8.90
CA LEU A 107 -4.87 -14.62 -10.32
C LEU A 107 -3.91 -13.88 -11.24
N VAL A 108 -3.50 -12.66 -10.86
CA VAL A 108 -2.73 -11.76 -11.72
C VAL A 108 -1.42 -11.39 -11.05
N GLU A 109 -0.33 -11.64 -11.78
CA GLU A 109 1.02 -11.29 -11.38
C GLU A 109 1.77 -10.59 -12.52
N ALA A 110 2.81 -9.86 -12.13
CA ALA A 110 3.81 -9.30 -13.02
C ALA A 110 5.20 -9.45 -12.42
N ASP A 111 6.21 -9.43 -13.27
CA ASP A 111 7.58 -9.16 -12.85
C ASP A 111 7.72 -7.70 -12.39
N ARG A 112 8.90 -7.35 -11.85
CA ARG A 112 9.18 -5.99 -11.39
C ARG A 112 8.94 -4.97 -12.49
#